data_AF-A0A4Q7NMM7-F1
#
_entry.id   AF-A0A4Q7NMM7-F1
#
_cell.length_a   1.000
_cell.length_b   1.000
_cell.length_c   1.000
_cell.angle_alpha   90.00
_cell.angle_beta   90.00
_cell.angle_gamma   90.00
#
_symmetry.space_group_name_H-M   'P 1'
#
loop_
_entity.id
_entity.type
_entity.pdbx_description
1 polymer ?
#
loop_
_entity_poly.entity_id
_entity_poly.type
_entity_poly.pdbx_seq_one_letter_code
_entity_poly.pdbx_strand_id
1 'polypeptide(L)' 'MIVFIAIIAAICVGVLVVKARQRAKAREIAREKHGKQCPSCGKYVHPAAAICKHCYARLPASKT' A
#
# COMPACT_ATOMS: atom_id res chain seq x y z
N MET A 1 19.74 24.75 -27.92
CA MET A 1 20.28 23.68 -27.03
C MET A 1 19.88 23.86 -25.58
N ILE A 2 20.09 25.04 -24.97
CA ILE A 2 19.75 25.32 -23.55
C ILE A 2 18.25 25.11 -23.24
N VAL A 3 17.36 25.57 -24.13
CA VAL A 3 15.90 25.41 -23.95
C VAL A 3 15.48 23.94 -23.95
N PHE A 4 16.06 23.12 -24.83
CA PHE A 4 15.80 21.67 -24.85
C PHE A 4 16.27 20.99 -23.57
N ILE A 5 17.44 21.36 -23.05
CA ILE A 5 17.97 20.83 -21.78
C ILE A 5 17.04 21.22 -20.61
N ALA A 6 16.55 22.46 -20.59
CA ALA A 6 15.63 22.92 -19.55
C ALA A 6 14.28 22.18 -19.59
N ILE A 7 13.74 21.94 -20.79
CA ILE A 7 12.50 21.17 -20.97
C ILE A 7 12.70 19.72 -20.51
N ILE A 8 13.80 19.08 -20.93
CA ILE A 8 14.11 17.70 -20.51
C ILE A 8 14.28 17.63 -19.00
N ALA A 9 15.00 18.58 -18.39
CA ALA A 9 15.19 18.64 -16.94
C ALA A 9 13.86 18.79 -16.20
N ALA A 10 12.97 19.68 -16.66
CA ALA A 10 11.64 19.87 -16.07
C ALA A 10 10.78 18.60 -16.15
N ILE A 11 10.80 17.92 -17.30
CA ILE A 11 10.09 16.64 -17.48
C ILE A 11 10.69 15.57 -16.56
N CYS A 12 12.01 15.45 -16.48
CA CYS A 12 12.68 14.50 -15.60
C CYS A 12 12.30 14.74 -14.13
N VAL A 13 12.33 15.99 -13.66
CA VAL A 13 11.91 16.34 -12.30
C VAL A 13 10.44 16.00 -12.08
N GLY A 14 9.56 16.33 -13.02
CA GLY A 14 8.13 15.97 -12.95
C GLY A 14 7.92 14.46 -12.82
N VAL A 15 8.59 13.66 -13.65
CA VAL A 15 8.51 12.19 -13.62
C VAL A 15 9.06 11.63 -12.31
N LEU A 16 10.18 12.14 -11.79
CA LEU A 16 10.74 11.72 -10.50
C LEU A 16 9.76 11.98 -9.34
N VAL A 17 9.13 13.16 -9.31
CA VAL A 17 8.13 13.51 -8.29
C VAL A 17 6.90 12.60 -8.38
N VAL A 18 6.41 12.32 -9.59
CA VAL A 18 5.27 11.41 -9.81
C VAL A 18 5.61 9.99 -9.36
N LYS A 19 6.78 9.48 -9.73
CA LYS A 19 7.23 8.12 -9.38
C LYS A 19 7.41 7.94 -7.87
N ALA A 20 7.88 8.98 -7.17
CA ALA A 20 7.94 9.00 -5.71
C ALA A 20 6.55 8.89 -5.08
N ARG A 21 5.57 9.65 -5.57
CA ARG A 21 4.17 9.58 -5.12
C ARG A 21 3.52 8.23 -5.42
N GLN A 22 3.79 7.64 -6.58
CA GLN A 22 3.29 6.32 -6.96
C GLN A 22 3.76 5.23 -5.99
N ARG A 23 5.02 5.27 -5.54
CA ARG A 23 5.53 4.31 -4.54
C ARG A 23 4.81 4.41 -3.20
N ALA A 24 4.43 5.61 -2.76
CA ALA A 24 3.68 5.81 -1.53
C ALA A 24 2.28 5.18 -1.61
N LYS A 25 1.54 5.43 -2.71
CA LYS A 25 0.23 4.80 -2.94
C LYS A 25 0.32 3.27 -3.09
N ALA A 26 1.35 2.77 -3.79
CA ALA A 26 1.55 1.33 -3.93
C ALA A 26 1.77 0.64 -2.57
N ARG A 27 2.46 1.30 -1.62
CA ARG A 27 2.63 0.79 -0.25
C ARG A 27 1.31 0.75 0.52
N GLU A 28 0.46 1.76 0.35
CA GLU A 28 -0.87 1.80 0.96
C GLU A 28 -1.75 0.65 0.44
N ILE A 29 -1.83 0.48 -0.89
CA ILE A 29 -2.58 -0.61 -1.52
C ILE A 29 -2.01 -1.96 -1.13
N ALA A 30 -0.67 -2.10 -1.08
CA ALA A 30 -0.05 -3.33 -0.61
C ALA A 30 -0.44 -3.61 0.85
N ARG A 31 -0.47 -2.61 1.72
CA ARG A 31 -0.87 -2.77 3.13
C ARG A 31 -2.33 -3.21 3.27
N GLU A 32 -3.20 -2.76 2.37
CA GLU A 32 -4.60 -3.18 2.31
C GLU A 32 -4.77 -4.61 1.75
N LYS A 33 -3.99 -4.97 0.71
CA LYS A 33 -4.12 -6.26 0.01
C LYS A 33 -3.57 -7.47 0.78
N HIS A 34 -2.61 -7.30 1.69
CA HIS A 34 -2.09 -8.41 2.49
C HIS A 34 -3.06 -8.79 3.64
N GLY A 35 -4.32 -9.06 3.30
CA GLY A 35 -5.30 -9.68 4.19
C GLY A 35 -4.73 -10.93 4.86
N LYS A 36 -4.94 -11.09 6.16
CA LYS A 36 -4.61 -12.31 6.89
C LYS A 36 -5.81 -13.25 6.90
N GLN A 37 -5.58 -14.55 6.84
CA GLN A 37 -6.65 -15.53 7.00
C GLN A 37 -7.04 -15.61 8.48
N CYS A 38 -8.34 -15.59 8.77
CA CYS A 38 -8.84 -15.79 10.12
C CYS A 38 -8.59 -17.25 10.55
N PRO A 39 -7.89 -17.51 11.66
CA PRO A 39 -7.62 -18.87 12.12
C PRO A 39 -8.88 -19.59 12.65
N SER A 40 -9.94 -18.85 12.95
CA SER A 40 -11.18 -19.41 13.50
C SER A 40 -12.18 -19.82 12.42
N CYS A 41 -12.30 -19.05 11.32
CA CYS A 41 -13.30 -19.33 10.28
C CYS A 41 -12.72 -19.47 8.86
N GLY A 42 -11.40 -19.35 8.69
CA GLY A 42 -10.73 -19.50 7.40
C GLY A 42 -10.98 -18.38 6.37
N LYS A 43 -11.74 -17.33 6.71
CA LYS A 43 -12.02 -16.20 5.79
C LYS A 43 -10.91 -15.16 5.84
N TYR A 44 -10.67 -14.49 4.72
CA TYR A 44 -9.71 -13.38 4.64
C TYR A 44 -10.24 -12.15 5.37
N VAL A 45 -9.40 -11.56 6.21
CA VAL A 45 -9.70 -10.37 6.99
C VAL A 45 -8.54 -9.39 6.89
N HIS A 46 -8.84 -8.11 7.13
CA HIS A 46 -7.82 -7.07 7.09
C HIS A 46 -6.68 -7.38 8.09
N PRO A 47 -5.40 -7.15 7.74
CA PRO A 47 -4.28 -7.48 8.62
C PRO A 47 -4.33 -6.69 9.93
N ALA A 48 -4.86 -5.47 9.90
CA ALA A 48 -5.07 -4.64 11.08
C ALA A 48 -6.40 -4.90 11.82
N ALA A 49 -7.26 -5.81 11.35
CA ALA A 49 -8.49 -6.13 12.06
C ALA A 49 -8.19 -6.89 13.35
N ALA A 50 -8.66 -6.38 14.49
CA ALA A 50 -8.60 -7.04 15.79
C ALA A 50 -9.72 -8.09 15.97
N ILE A 51 -10.79 -7.98 15.20
CA ILE A 51 -11.97 -8.86 15.26
C ILE A 51 -12.36 -9.25 13.83
N CYS A 52 -12.65 -10.54 13.62
CA CYS A 52 -13.11 -11.04 12.33
C CYS A 52 -14.54 -10.55 12.06
N LYS A 53 -14.80 -9.91 10.91
CA LYS A 53 -16.16 -9.45 10.53
C LYS A 53 -17.15 -10.58 10.22
N HIS A 54 -16.65 -11.81 10.07
CA HIS A 54 -17.48 -12.95 9.69
C HIS A 54 -17.85 -13.85 10.88
N CYS A 55 -16.89 -14.19 11.73
CA CYS A 55 -17.12 -15.06 12.89
C CYS A 55 -17.01 -14.33 14.23
N TYR A 56 -16.68 -13.04 14.23
CA TYR A 56 -16.50 -12.22 15.44
C TYR A 56 -15.40 -12.72 16.40
N ALA A 57 -14.59 -13.71 15.98
CA ALA A 57 -13.43 -14.15 16.74
C ALA A 57 -12.37 -13.05 16.82
N ARG A 58 -11.70 -12.98 17.98
CA ARG A 58 -10.57 -12.07 18.19
C ARG A 58 -9.37 -12.57 17.40
N LEU A 59 -8.85 -11.72 16.52
CA LEU A 59 -7.68 -12.05 15.70
C LEU A 59 -6.42 -11.75 16.51
N PRO A 60 -5.40 -12.62 16.50
CA PRO A 60 -4.12 -12.28 17.10
C PRO A 60 -3.60 -11.04 16.39
N ALA A 61 -3.23 -10.01 17.17
CA ALA A 61 -2.55 -8.85 16.63
C ALA A 61 -1.25 -9.37 16.00
N SER A 62 -1.00 -8.97 14.75
CA SER A 62 0.30 -9.19 14.12
C SER A 62 1.31 -8.33 14.89
N LYS A 63 1.77 -8.81 16.05
CA LYS A 63 2.99 -8.29 16.66
C LYS A 63 4.12 -8.67 15.71
N THR A 64 4.92 -7.64 15.42
CA THR A 64 6.02 -7.60 14.47
C THR A 64 6.95 -8.81 14.56
#